data_AF-A0A7T6Z7P2-F1
#
_entry.id   AF-A0A7T6Z7P2-F1
#
_cell.length_a   1.000
_cell.length_b   1.000
_cell.length_c   1.000
_cell.angle_alpha   90.00
_cell.angle_beta   90.00
_cell.angle_gamma   90.00
#
_symmetry.space_group_name_H-M   'P 1'
#
loop_
_entity.id
_entity.type
_entity.pdbx_description
1 polymer ?
#
loop_
_entity_poly.entity_id
_entity_poly.type
_entity_poly.pdbx_seq_one_letter_code
_entity_poly.pdbx_strand_id
1 'polypeptide(L)'
;MALGFWLLYIAVVALSVIVFNLGFARKLPVLKNVVVYTGLVIGCFVLTFFAIFMPVAEALIVIAAVLGVYRIRLRIHKKNQQEA
;
A
#
# COMPACT_ATOMS: atom_id res chain seq x y z
N MET A 1 -1.19 -21.13 -19.77
CA MET A 1 -0.06 -20.20 -19.59
C MET A 1 -0.47 -18.77 -19.16
N ALA A 2 -1.72 -18.32 -19.38
CA ALA A 2 -2.15 -16.95 -19.03
C ALA A 2 -2.58 -16.71 -17.55
N LEU A 3 -2.83 -17.78 -16.77
CA LEU A 3 -3.32 -17.66 -15.39
C LEU A 3 -2.31 -17.02 -14.43
N GLY A 4 -1.01 -17.30 -14.59
CA GLY A 4 0.04 -16.76 -13.71
C GLY A 4 0.15 -15.24 -13.81
N PHE A 5 0.11 -14.69 -15.03
CA PHE A 5 0.16 -13.25 -15.27
C PHE A 5 -1.02 -12.51 -14.63
N TRP A 6 -2.23 -13.06 -14.77
CA TRP A 6 -3.43 -12.46 -14.20
C TRP A 6 -3.43 -12.54 -12.66
N LEU A 7 -2.95 -13.64 -12.07
CA LEU A 7 -2.78 -13.76 -10.63
C LEU A 7 -1.78 -12.73 -10.09
N LEU A 8 -0.63 -12.54 -10.76
CA LEU A 8 0.36 -11.55 -10.35
C LEU A 8 -0.18 -10.13 -10.49
N TYR A 9 -0.92 -9.85 -11.56
CA TYR A 9 -1.59 -8.56 -11.74
C TYR A 9 -2.56 -8.27 -10.59
N ILE A 10 -3.46 -9.20 -10.28
CA ILE A 10 -4.43 -9.05 -9.17
C ILE A 10 -3.69 -8.93 -7.83
N ALA A 11 -2.65 -9.71 -7.60
CA ALA A 11 -1.86 -9.66 -6.37
C ALA A 11 -1.16 -8.31 -6.19
N VAL A 12 -0.51 -7.79 -7.24
CA VAL A 12 0.18 -6.48 -7.21
C VAL A 12 -0.83 -5.35 -7.01
N VAL A 13 -1.98 -5.38 -7.71
CA VAL A 13 -3.07 -4.42 -7.52
C VAL A 13 -3.58 -4.46 -6.08
N ALA A 14 -3.92 -5.64 -5.56
CA ALA A 14 -4.43 -5.82 -4.21
C ALA A 14 -3.42 -5.38 -3.14
N LEU A 15 -2.15 -5.80 -3.26
CA LEU A 15 -1.09 -5.36 -2.35
C LEU A 15 -0.89 -3.85 -2.41
N SER A 16 -0.94 -3.24 -3.61
CA SER A 16 -0.74 -1.80 -3.77
C SER A 16 -1.86 -1.03 -3.07
N VAL A 17 -3.11 -1.50 -3.18
CA VAL A 17 -4.25 -0.96 -2.43
C VAL A 17 -4.05 -1.11 -0.92
N ILE A 18 -3.60 -2.27 -0.44
CA ILE A 18 -3.35 -2.53 0.99
C ILE A 18 -2.24 -1.63 1.53
N VAL A 19 -1.08 -1.57 0.85
CA VAL A 19 0.07 -0.73 1.20
C VAL A 19 -0.35 0.73 1.24
N PHE A 20 -1.11 1.18 0.24
CA PHE A 20 -1.58 2.55 0.17
C PHE A 20 -2.49 2.88 1.37
N ASN A 21 -3.43 1.99 1.68
CA ASN A 21 -4.33 2.14 2.83
C ASN A 21 -3.58 2.08 4.19
N LEU A 22 -2.49 1.31 4.28
CA LEU A 22 -1.64 1.23 5.47
C LEU A 22 -0.72 2.44 5.64
N GLY A 23 -0.08 2.89 4.55
CA GLY A 23 0.84 4.02 4.52
C GLY A 23 0.12 5.34 4.76
N PHE A 24 -1.08 5.50 4.24
CA PHE A 24 -1.98 6.60 4.59
C PHE A 24 -2.73 6.29 5.89
N ALA A 25 -2.00 6.30 6.99
CA ALA A 25 -2.53 6.15 8.35
C ALA A 25 -3.53 7.25 8.81
N ARG A 26 -3.99 8.10 7.91
CA ARG A 26 -4.76 9.32 8.19
C ARG A 26 -6.10 9.24 7.46
N LYS A 27 -7.20 9.45 8.16
CA LYS A 27 -8.54 9.58 7.57
C LYS A 27 -8.47 10.69 6.52
N LEU A 28 -8.41 10.33 5.24
CA LEU A 28 -8.47 11.31 4.17
C LEU A 28 -9.94 11.63 3.91
N PRO A 29 -10.32 12.91 3.88
CA PRO A 29 -11.67 13.30 3.48
C PRO A 29 -11.97 12.70 2.10
N VAL A 30 -13.20 12.23 1.90
CA VAL A 30 -13.65 11.48 0.71
C VAL A 30 -13.22 12.10 -0.62
N LEU A 31 -13.18 13.43 -0.72
CA LEU A 31 -12.72 14.14 -1.91
C LEU A 31 -11.23 13.92 -2.23
N LYS A 32 -10.38 13.83 -1.21
CA LYS A 32 -8.95 13.52 -1.38
C LYS A 32 -8.71 12.03 -1.65
N ASN A 33 -9.61 11.16 -1.17
CA ASN A 33 -9.56 9.73 -1.47
C ASN A 33 -9.73 9.45 -2.97
N VAL A 34 -10.59 10.21 -3.66
CA VAL A 34 -10.80 10.06 -5.11
C VAL A 34 -9.54 10.39 -5.90
N VAL A 35 -8.94 11.58 -5.70
CA VAL A 35 -7.70 12.00 -6.40
C VAL A 35 -6.57 10.99 -6.18
N VAL A 36 -6.49 10.49 -4.95
CA VAL A 36 -5.50 9.50 -4.55
C VAL A 36 -5.75 8.14 -5.20
N TYR A 37 -6.99 7.64 -5.23
CA TYR A 37 -7.33 6.40 -5.94
C TYR A 37 -7.11 6.54 -7.44
N THR A 38 -7.38 7.70 -8.04
CA THR A 38 -7.06 7.97 -9.45
C THR A 38 -5.55 7.90 -9.68
N GLY A 39 -4.74 8.52 -8.82
CA GLY A 39 -3.28 8.41 -8.87
C GLY A 39 -2.79 6.97 -8.65
N LEU A 40 -3.45 6.20 -7.78
CA LEU A 40 -3.13 4.79 -7.53
C LEU A 40 -3.40 3.94 -8.76
N VAL A 41 -4.52 4.14 -9.46
CA VAL A 41 -4.85 3.42 -10.70
C VAL A 41 -3.81 3.71 -11.79
N ILE A 42 -3.40 4.98 -11.94
CA ILE A 42 -2.34 5.37 -12.89
C ILE A 42 -0.98 4.78 -12.49
N GLY A 43 -0.63 4.84 -11.20
CA GLY A 43 0.60 4.26 -10.67
C GLY A 43 0.63 2.74 -10.76
N CYS A 44 -0.53 2.08 -10.66
CA CYS A 44 -0.66 0.63 -10.79
C CYS A 44 -0.41 0.17 -12.23
N PHE A 45 -0.72 1.01 -13.22
CA PHE A 45 -0.36 0.78 -14.62
C PHE A 45 1.16 0.71 -14.81
N VAL A 46 1.90 1.64 -14.19
CA VAL A 46 3.37 1.66 -14.20
C VAL A 46 3.94 0.50 -13.38
N LEU A 47 3.40 0.23 -12.19
CA LEU A 47 3.81 -0.89 -11.33
C LEU A 47 3.61 -2.25 -12.01
N THR A 48 2.55 -2.42 -12.79
CA THR A 48 2.31 -3.64 -13.55
C THR A 48 3.40 -3.87 -14.60
N PHE A 49 3.84 -2.81 -15.28
CA PHE A 49 4.94 -2.88 -16.21
C PHE A 49 6.25 -3.26 -15.50
N PHE A 50 6.51 -2.68 -14.33
CA PHE A 50 7.67 -3.03 -13.50
C PHE A 50 7.56 -4.42 -12.86
N ALA A 51 6.37 -4.91 -12.51
CA ALA A 51 6.17 -6.21 -11.87
C ALA A 51 6.51 -7.40 -12.78
N ILE A 52 6.54 -7.17 -14.09
CA ILE A 52 6.98 -8.16 -15.08
C ILE A 52 8.50 -8.33 -15.04
N PHE A 53 9.25 -7.25 -14.79
CA PHE A 53 10.71 -7.22 -14.85
C PHE A 53 11.39 -7.25 -13.46
N MET A 54 10.67 -6.86 -12.40
CA MET A 54 11.20 -6.75 -11.03
C MET A 54 10.26 -7.42 -10.02
N PRO A 55 10.79 -7.90 -8.88
CA PRO A 55 10.03 -8.49 -7.77
C PRO A 55 9.26 -7.42 -6.95
N VAL A 56 8.38 -6.68 -7.63
CA VAL A 56 7.56 -5.61 -7.06
C VAL A 56 6.66 -6.13 -5.94
N ALA A 57 6.10 -7.34 -6.09
CA ALA A 57 5.26 -7.96 -5.08
C ALA A 57 6.00 -8.11 -3.74
N GLU A 58 7.25 -8.58 -3.76
CA GLU A 58 8.06 -8.76 -2.56
C GLU A 58 8.36 -7.41 -1.89
N ALA A 59 8.71 -6.40 -2.69
CA ALA A 59 8.93 -5.04 -2.19
C ALA A 59 7.67 -4.48 -1.50
N LEU A 60 6.48 -4.69 -2.06
CA LEU A 60 5.22 -4.26 -1.43
C LEU A 60 4.94 -4.99 -0.12
N ILE A 61 5.25 -6.29 -0.02
CA ILE A 61 5.10 -7.04 1.23
C ILE A 61 6.00 -6.45 2.32
N VAL A 62 7.26 -6.17 2.00
CA VAL A 62 8.21 -5.58 2.96
C VAL A 62 7.73 -4.19 3.40
N ILE A 63 7.29 -3.35 2.46
CA ILE A 63 6.76 -2.02 2.77
C ILE A 63 5.52 -2.11 3.66
N ALA A 64 4.58 -3.02 3.36
CA ALA A 64 3.40 -3.25 4.18
C ALA A 64 3.77 -3.67 5.60
N ALA A 65 4.73 -4.60 5.74
CA ALA A 65 5.20 -5.08 7.04
C ALA A 65 5.86 -3.96 7.86
N VAL A 66 6.77 -3.19 7.24
CA VAL A 66 7.47 -2.07 7.89
C VAL A 66 6.49 -0.98 8.34
N LEU A 67 5.54 -0.60 7.47
CA LEU A 67 4.50 0.38 7.80
C LEU A 67 3.55 -0.13 8.89
N GLY A 68 3.19 -1.42 8.86
CA GLY A 68 2.38 -2.08 9.88
C GLY A 68 3.03 -1.99 11.26
N VAL A 69 4.32 -2.35 11.34
CA VAL A 69 5.12 -2.23 12.59
C VAL A 69 5.23 -0.77 13.04
N TYR A 70 5.52 0.15 12.11
CA TYR A 70 5.63 1.58 12.41
C TYR A 70 4.31 2.15 12.95
N ARG A 71 3.16 1.75 12.38
CA ARG A 71 1.82 2.14 12.83
C ARG A 71 1.55 1.72 14.27
N ILE A 72 1.92 0.48 14.61
CA ILE A 72 1.76 -0.05 15.96
C ILE A 72 2.60 0.77 16.94
N ARG A 73 3.88 0.99 16.62
CA ARG A 73 4.77 1.85 17.43
C ARG A 73 4.20 3.25 17.61
N LEU A 74 3.78 3.92 16.54
CA LEU A 74 3.27 5.29 16.60
C LEU A 74 2.00 5.42 17.46
N ARG A 75 1.10 4.43 17.44
CA ARG A 75 -0.09 4.43 18.31
C ARG A 75 0.28 4.28 19.78
N ILE A 76 1.29 3.48 20.09
CA ILE A 76 1.80 3.28 21.46
C ILE A 76 2.44 4.58 21.99
N HIS A 77 3.29 5.24 21.19
CA HIS A 77 3.94 6.49 21.59
C HIS A 77 2.95 7.64 21.82
N LYS A 78 1.85 7.73 21.05
CA LYS A 78 0.83 8.77 21.25
C LYS A 78 0.03 8.60 22.54
N LYS A 79 -0.12 7.37 23.03
CA LYS A 79 -0.86 7.10 24.27
C LYS A 79 -0.05 7.50 25.51
N ASN A 80 1.26 7.26 25.47
CA ASN A 80 2.16 7.58 26.59
C ASN A 80 2.44 9.09 26.79
N GLN A 81 2.12 9.96 25.82
CA GLN A 81 2.26 11.41 25.97
C GLN A 81 0.98 12.11 26.50
N GLN A 82 -0.15 11.41 26.60
CA GLN A 82 -1.37 11.97 27.18
C GLN A 82 -1.52 11.68 28.67
N GLU A 83 -0.61 10.91 29.27
CA GLU A 83 -0.62 10.52 30.69
C GLU A 83 0.48 11.23 31.52
N ALA A 84 1.07 12.32 31.03
CA ALA A 84 2.06 13.14 31.77
C ALA A 84 1.57 14.58 31.98
#